data_AF-A0A1Q7LVZ1-F1
#
_entry.id   AF-A0A1Q7LVZ1-F1
#
_cell.length_a   1.000
_cell.length_b   1.000
_cell.length_c   1.000
_cell.angle_alpha   90.00
_cell.angle_beta   90.00
_cell.angle_gamma   90.00
#
_symmetry.space_group_name_H-M   'P 1'
#
loop_
_entity.id
_entity.type
_entity.pdbx_description
1 polymer ?
#
loop_
_entity_poly.entity_id
_entity_poly.type
_entity_poly.pdbx_seq_one_letter_code
_entity_poly.pdbx_strand_id
1 'polypeptide(L)'
;MKRMGLKALLPIALLLLTLVPSALPLVNSDIGPTQRTFYLTSSKFLLPSVPKPGLPTIANLTQTSQPRIEFDLSQFLFTQTATISGSMVFSLYLTSNVTLPGVSLVGSFLEKLAGQTGFYINVTSVQSHPIDSTRLQPLNFTYSIPSQTLGLGAHVSISMQLASPIPKGVGIKLYYDSSATPSFVTLPLFGYITLDQRSGPVAILDKHLNPVTSFNLNSTDLITIQTSVDSMLGFLDISRVNLTLVDPLLRPVRGETNLTMTPLPVLPSALPPYLYTTSWPYPSNATAGIYQVFIDIFDIQNNRAFSFRGPANFFQLSRTPNLFSPETLNLIPYAVGVTGAAALGVVYYGRRRRSKSYLVPFDYFNTLTNGELDGGSLVTVEGNTGSGKTILSEELMFEDLKKGRHCIFVATGDFPTNIREGMKSMGLDVSGYETNGLLTFVDGYSSEAGQESREKFFVPSLGDLTNLSMKISTSLQTDSFKEGSLFFDSLTPLASKTKPESLISFVQSVGAKVRGLGGKAFFTLGPSIEGTVQRRLQDMADCVVQMEAFEERGVRKSRMRISKLRARRFQQGWVIYTIEEGRGIIFYSKKPRK
;
A
#
# COMPACT_ATOMS: atom_id res chain seq x y z
N MET A 1 30.47 -5.93 -57.72
CA MET A 1 29.21 -5.43 -58.30
C MET A 1 28.40 -4.74 -57.20
N LYS A 2 28.17 -3.42 -57.38
CA LYS A 2 27.07 -2.54 -56.90
C LYS A 2 26.58 -2.67 -55.42
N ARG A 3 26.84 -1.66 -54.56
CA ARG A 3 25.98 -0.47 -54.22
C ARG A 3 24.63 -0.89 -53.61
N MET A 4 24.02 -0.35 -52.56
CA MET A 4 24.01 0.89 -51.74
C MET A 4 22.94 0.57 -50.65
N GLY A 5 22.82 1.15 -49.45
CA GLY A 5 23.41 2.34 -48.89
C GLY A 5 22.96 2.57 -47.43
N LEU A 6 23.72 3.48 -46.83
CA LEU A 6 23.59 4.17 -45.55
C LEU A 6 22.23 4.92 -45.41
N LYS A 7 21.68 4.94 -44.18
CA LYS A 7 20.80 5.97 -43.52
C LYS A 7 19.96 5.23 -42.45
N ALA A 8 19.92 5.54 -41.16
CA ALA A 8 20.33 6.71 -40.39
C ALA A 8 20.68 6.28 -38.96
N LEU A 9 21.81 6.75 -38.44
CA LEU A 9 22.24 6.59 -37.05
C LEU A 9 22.34 8.00 -36.44
N LEU A 10 21.64 8.16 -35.31
CA LEU A 10 21.49 9.32 -34.40
C LEU A 10 20.63 10.52 -34.88
N PRO A 11 19.91 11.22 -33.97
CA PRO A 11 19.99 11.18 -32.50
C PRO A 11 18.62 11.05 -31.77
N ILE A 12 18.51 10.19 -30.75
CA ILE A 12 17.48 10.35 -29.69
C ILE A 12 18.20 10.38 -28.35
N ALA A 13 18.95 11.45 -28.16
CA ALA A 13 19.34 11.99 -26.87
C ALA A 13 18.49 13.24 -26.63
N LEU A 14 17.19 13.07 -26.34
CA LEU A 14 16.33 14.06 -25.67
C LEU A 14 14.91 13.51 -25.47
N LEU A 15 14.69 12.67 -24.46
CA LEU A 15 13.42 12.64 -23.70
C LEU A 15 13.58 11.85 -22.38
N LEU A 16 14.64 12.15 -21.63
CA LEU A 16 14.81 11.72 -20.25
C LEU A 16 14.40 12.88 -19.35
N LEU A 17 13.10 13.13 -19.25
CA LEU A 17 12.51 13.96 -18.20
C LEU A 17 11.00 13.72 -18.14
N THR A 18 10.53 13.46 -16.91
CA THR A 18 9.13 13.33 -16.44
C THR A 18 8.50 11.93 -16.42
N LEU A 19 9.08 11.03 -15.63
CA LEU A 19 8.28 10.09 -14.82
C LEU A 19 8.78 10.18 -13.37
N VAL A 20 8.17 11.11 -12.63
CA VAL A 20 8.25 11.21 -11.17
C VAL A 20 7.67 9.90 -10.58
N PRO A 21 8.27 9.35 -9.51
CA PRO A 21 8.05 7.97 -9.09
C PRO A 21 6.66 7.76 -8.51
N SER A 22 5.94 6.75 -9.01
CA SER A 22 4.76 6.22 -8.34
C SER A 22 5.17 5.60 -7.01
N ALA A 23 4.61 6.16 -5.94
CA ALA A 23 4.85 5.85 -4.54
C ALA A 23 5.06 4.35 -4.25
N LEU A 24 6.20 4.04 -3.63
CA LEU A 24 6.42 2.80 -2.91
C LEU A 24 5.39 2.69 -1.78
N PRO A 25 4.82 1.49 -1.51
CA PRO A 25 3.91 1.33 -0.40
C PRO A 25 4.66 1.60 0.91
N LEU A 26 4.27 2.66 1.61
CA LEU A 26 4.66 2.95 2.98
C LEU A 26 4.45 1.67 3.81
N VAL A 27 5.53 1.18 4.43
CA VAL A 27 5.42 0.18 5.49
C VAL A 27 4.62 0.85 6.59
N ASN A 28 3.35 0.48 6.73
CA ASN A 28 2.46 1.05 7.74
C ASN A 28 3.13 0.91 9.11
N SER A 29 3.55 2.04 9.68
CA SER A 29 3.73 2.16 11.11
C SER A 29 2.34 2.11 11.75
N ASP A 30 2.17 1.32 12.81
CA ASP A 30 0.95 1.31 13.65
C ASP A 30 0.72 2.65 14.41
N ILE A 31 1.36 3.75 13.97
CA ILE A 31 1.41 5.04 14.65
C ILE A 31 0.59 6.02 13.82
N GLY A 32 -0.40 6.69 14.43
CA GLY A 32 -1.17 7.75 13.78
C GLY A 32 -0.34 9.02 13.49
N PRO A 33 -0.96 10.09 12.98
CA PRO A 33 -0.27 11.36 12.77
C PRO A 33 0.29 11.92 14.09
N THR A 34 1.56 12.31 14.08
CA THR A 34 2.24 12.92 15.23
C THR A 34 2.05 14.43 15.21
N GLN A 35 1.63 15.01 16.34
CA GLN A 35 1.51 16.46 16.51
C GLN A 35 2.90 17.07 16.70
N ARG A 36 3.47 17.62 15.64
CA ARG A 36 4.82 18.20 15.60
C ARG A 36 4.78 19.70 15.81
N THR A 37 5.44 20.17 16.86
CA THR A 37 5.48 21.60 17.18
C THR A 37 6.67 22.28 16.51
N PHE A 38 6.48 23.48 15.97
CA PHE A 38 7.52 24.28 15.35
C PHE A 38 7.43 25.71 15.89
N TYR A 39 8.53 26.19 16.47
CA TYR A 39 8.63 27.50 17.08
C TYR A 39 8.95 28.57 16.04
N LEU A 40 8.30 29.71 16.21
CA LEU A 40 8.49 30.90 15.39
C LEU A 40 9.78 31.61 15.81
N THR A 41 10.67 31.88 14.85
CA THR A 41 11.99 32.49 15.11
C THR A 41 12.17 33.82 14.38
N SER A 42 13.08 34.67 14.89
CA SER A 42 13.40 35.98 14.29
C SER A 42 13.92 35.87 12.86
N SER A 43 14.59 34.77 12.52
CA SER A 43 15.08 34.46 11.18
C SER A 43 14.00 34.02 10.19
N LYS A 44 12.73 34.03 10.60
CA LYS A 44 11.56 33.60 9.82
C LYS A 44 11.57 32.11 9.44
N PHE A 45 12.36 31.31 10.14
CA PHE A 45 12.30 29.85 10.03
C PHE A 45 11.48 29.24 11.16
N LEU A 46 10.85 28.11 10.87
CA LEU A 46 10.17 27.25 11.83
C LEU A 46 11.14 26.19 12.33
N LEU A 47 11.47 26.23 13.63
CA LEU A 47 12.41 25.28 14.23
C LEU A 47 11.69 24.31 15.18
N PRO A 48 12.07 23.02 15.22
CA PRO A 48 11.43 22.04 16.10
C PRO A 48 11.88 22.17 17.57
N SER A 49 12.95 22.93 17.84
CA SER A 49 13.50 23.16 19.18
C SER A 49 12.98 24.46 19.81
N VAL A 50 12.82 24.43 21.13
CA VAL A 50 12.39 25.60 21.92
C VAL A 50 13.43 26.73 21.75
N PRO A 51 13.00 27.99 21.53
CA PRO A 51 13.91 29.13 21.46
C PRO A 51 14.74 29.27 22.74
N LYS A 52 15.92 29.88 22.61
CA LYS A 52 16.79 30.14 23.76
C LYS A 52 16.16 31.17 24.70
N PRO A 53 16.55 31.18 26.00
CA PRO A 53 16.20 32.25 26.91
C PRO A 53 16.73 33.60 26.38
N GLY A 54 15.85 34.60 26.32
CA GLY A 54 16.20 35.91 25.77
C GLY A 54 15.00 36.84 25.64
N LEU A 55 15.26 38.08 25.21
CA LEU A 55 14.20 39.03 24.88
C LEU A 55 13.42 38.56 23.65
N PRO A 56 12.09 38.62 23.66
CA PRO A 56 11.28 38.20 22.53
C PRO A 56 11.42 39.16 21.35
N THR A 57 11.33 38.61 20.16
CA THR A 57 11.11 39.37 18.93
C THR A 57 9.66 39.83 18.88
N ILE A 58 9.46 41.11 18.55
CA ILE A 58 8.14 41.73 18.51
C ILE A 58 7.81 42.11 17.07
N ALA A 59 6.74 41.52 16.50
CA ALA A 59 6.21 41.91 15.20
C ALA A 59 4.87 42.62 15.34
N ASN A 60 4.68 43.71 14.61
CA ASN A 60 3.43 44.46 14.61
C ASN A 60 2.52 43.97 13.47
N LEU A 61 1.42 43.29 13.82
CA LEU A 61 0.50 42.68 12.86
C LEU A 61 -0.41 43.72 12.16
N THR A 62 -0.52 44.94 12.68
CA THR A 62 -1.39 45.98 12.11
C THR A 62 -0.65 46.96 11.19
N GLN A 63 0.65 46.75 10.95
CA GLN A 63 1.41 47.57 10.00
C GLN A 63 1.01 47.25 8.55
N THR A 64 0.64 48.29 7.80
CA THR A 64 0.19 48.19 6.40
C THR A 64 1.29 47.77 5.42
N SER A 65 2.57 47.87 5.81
CA SER A 65 3.72 47.50 4.98
C SER A 65 3.96 45.99 4.88
N GLN A 66 3.51 45.20 5.87
CA GLN A 66 3.59 43.72 5.86
C GLN A 66 2.34 43.13 6.53
N PRO A 67 1.20 43.06 5.82
CA PRO A 67 -0.06 42.56 6.40
C PRO A 67 -0.04 41.06 6.71
N ARG A 68 0.96 40.34 6.18
CA ARG A 68 1.11 38.89 6.29
C ARG A 68 2.51 38.58 6.79
N ILE A 69 2.61 37.82 7.87
CA ILE A 69 3.88 37.30 8.35
C ILE A 69 4.00 35.85 7.93
N GLU A 70 5.08 35.51 7.22
CA GLU A 70 5.37 34.18 6.72
C GLU A 70 6.59 33.58 7.45
N PHE A 71 6.53 32.28 7.70
CA PHE A 71 7.59 31.51 8.32
C PHE A 71 7.82 30.21 7.55
N ASP A 72 9.07 29.92 7.22
CA ASP A 72 9.44 28.82 6.34
C ASP A 72 9.90 27.58 7.13
N LEU A 73 9.46 26.41 6.68
CA LEU A 73 10.03 25.11 7.06
C LEU A 73 11.23 24.72 6.16
N SER A 74 11.62 25.54 5.19
CA SER A 74 12.48 25.15 4.06
C SER A 74 13.99 24.98 4.35
N GLN A 75 14.41 24.86 5.61
CA GLN A 75 15.79 24.41 5.89
C GLN A 75 15.97 22.90 5.66
N PHE A 76 14.86 22.20 5.42
CA PHE A 76 14.82 20.75 5.31
C PHE A 76 14.70 20.32 3.85
N LEU A 77 15.69 19.57 3.37
CA LEU A 77 15.65 18.97 2.04
C LEU A 77 14.67 17.79 2.10
N PHE A 78 13.47 17.98 1.55
CA PHE A 78 12.46 16.94 1.46
C PHE A 78 12.90 15.86 0.46
N THR A 79 13.68 14.93 0.98
CA THR A 79 14.21 13.74 0.30
C THR A 79 13.21 12.59 0.28
N GLN A 80 12.13 12.69 1.06
CA GLN A 80 11.02 11.75 1.12
C GLN A 80 9.67 12.48 1.21
N THR A 81 8.58 11.77 0.88
CA THR A 81 7.21 12.29 0.98
C THR A 81 6.67 12.10 2.40
N ALA A 82 6.14 13.16 3.00
CA ALA A 82 5.38 13.10 4.24
C ALA A 82 3.91 13.47 3.97
N THR A 83 3.00 13.11 4.86
CA THR A 83 1.59 13.50 4.77
C THR A 83 1.22 14.40 5.94
N ILE A 84 0.55 15.51 5.65
CA ILE A 84 -0.08 16.37 6.66
C ILE A 84 -1.59 16.13 6.62
N SER A 85 -2.20 15.85 7.77
CA SER A 85 -3.65 15.57 7.84
C SER A 85 -4.19 15.80 9.25
N GLY A 86 -5.18 16.69 9.39
CA GLY A 86 -5.84 16.97 10.67
C GLY A 86 -5.77 18.45 11.07
N SER A 87 -5.81 18.70 12.37
CA SER A 87 -5.86 20.06 12.92
C SER A 87 -4.47 20.65 13.13
N MET A 88 -4.17 21.74 12.42
CA MET A 88 -3.05 22.64 12.70
C MET A 88 -3.43 23.63 13.80
N VAL A 89 -2.55 23.83 14.78
CA VAL A 89 -2.81 24.73 15.92
C VAL A 89 -1.70 25.76 16.03
N PHE A 90 -2.04 27.05 15.99
CA PHE A 90 -1.11 28.11 16.35
C PHE A 90 -1.32 28.52 17.80
N SER A 91 -0.27 28.52 18.60
CA SER A 91 -0.25 29.11 19.94
C SER A 91 0.56 30.40 19.87
N LEU A 92 -0.10 31.55 19.99
CA LEU A 92 0.50 32.86 19.75
C LEU A 92 0.39 33.76 20.98
N TYR A 93 1.51 34.35 21.38
CA TYR A 93 1.55 35.39 22.38
C TYR A 93 1.26 36.74 21.73
N LEU A 94 0.02 37.22 21.89
CA LEU A 94 -0.44 38.49 21.33
C LEU A 94 -0.72 39.51 22.43
N THR A 95 -0.44 40.78 22.15
CA THR A 95 -0.95 41.91 22.95
C THR A 95 -1.64 42.91 22.05
N SER A 96 -2.57 43.66 22.64
CA SER A 96 -3.20 44.80 22.00
C SER A 96 -3.08 46.04 22.89
N ASN A 97 -3.04 47.22 22.27
CA ASN A 97 -3.14 48.49 22.97
C ASN A 97 -4.55 48.78 23.52
N VAL A 98 -5.57 48.03 23.08
CA VAL A 98 -6.97 48.15 23.52
C VAL A 98 -7.54 46.75 23.78
N THR A 99 -8.42 46.60 24.76
CA THR A 99 -9.18 45.35 24.98
C THR A 99 -10.12 45.09 23.80
N LEU A 100 -10.03 43.91 23.18
CA LEU A 100 -10.82 43.53 22.01
C LEU A 100 -11.69 42.30 22.31
N PRO A 101 -12.99 42.31 21.92
CA PRO A 101 -13.88 41.16 22.09
C PRO A 101 -13.48 39.96 21.21
N GLY A 102 -12.67 40.19 20.17
CA GLY A 102 -12.18 39.15 19.28
C GLY A 102 -11.17 39.70 18.26
N VAL A 103 -10.10 38.94 18.05
CA VAL A 103 -9.12 39.11 16.98
C VAL A 103 -9.22 37.90 16.07
N SER A 104 -9.62 38.17 14.83
CA SER A 104 -9.71 37.17 13.79
C SER A 104 -8.38 37.06 13.06
N LEU A 105 -7.78 35.87 13.08
CA LEU A 105 -6.56 35.57 12.35
C LEU A 105 -6.88 34.64 11.17
N VAL A 106 -6.29 34.94 10.02
CA VAL A 106 -6.25 34.09 8.84
C VAL A 106 -4.93 33.31 8.88
N GLY A 107 -5.00 32.02 9.15
CA GLY A 107 -3.86 31.11 8.97
C GLY A 107 -3.83 30.59 7.54
N SER A 108 -2.66 30.61 6.89
CA SER A 108 -2.45 29.94 5.61
C SER A 108 -1.34 28.91 5.69
N PHE A 109 -1.61 27.71 5.18
CA PHE A 109 -0.58 26.71 4.86
C PHE A 109 -0.27 26.82 3.36
N LEU A 110 1.00 27.04 3.04
CA LEU A 110 1.49 27.22 1.69
C LEU A 110 2.51 26.16 1.35
N GLU A 111 2.33 25.54 0.19
CA GLU A 111 3.32 24.65 -0.41
C GLU A 111 3.69 25.16 -1.80
N LYS A 112 4.99 25.25 -2.07
CA LYS A 112 5.55 25.62 -3.37
C LYS A 112 6.53 24.55 -3.84
N LEU A 113 6.24 23.89 -4.95
CA LEU A 113 7.15 22.91 -5.55
C LEU A 113 8.35 23.59 -6.21
N ALA A 114 9.51 22.94 -6.14
CA ALA A 114 10.72 23.41 -6.81
C ALA A 114 10.49 23.61 -8.32
N GLY A 115 10.82 24.79 -8.84
CA GLY A 115 10.71 25.13 -10.27
C GLY A 115 9.36 25.70 -10.73
N GLN A 116 8.37 25.88 -9.85
CA GLN A 116 7.09 26.52 -10.19
C GLN A 116 6.97 27.95 -9.62
N THR A 117 6.33 28.84 -10.38
CA THR A 117 5.95 30.19 -9.94
C THR A 117 4.54 30.18 -9.35
N GLY A 118 4.43 30.17 -8.03
CA GLY A 118 3.16 30.23 -7.30
C GLY A 118 3.08 29.18 -6.19
N PHE A 119 2.12 29.34 -5.27
CA PHE A 119 1.82 28.34 -4.25
C PHE A 119 0.77 27.37 -4.80
N TYR A 120 1.04 26.07 -4.70
CA TYR A 120 0.16 25.02 -5.18
C TYR A 120 -1.08 24.89 -4.30
N ILE A 121 -0.92 25.11 -3.00
CA ILE A 121 -1.99 24.97 -2.00
C ILE A 121 -1.99 26.18 -1.08
N ASN A 122 -3.18 26.72 -0.84
CA ASN A 122 -3.44 27.83 0.07
C ASN A 122 -4.68 27.50 0.90
N VAL A 123 -4.49 26.82 2.03
CA VAL A 123 -5.59 26.57 2.97
C VAL A 123 -5.74 27.81 3.85
N THR A 124 -6.73 28.65 3.58
CA THR A 124 -7.06 29.80 4.43
C THR A 124 -8.23 29.49 5.33
N SER A 125 -8.09 29.78 6.62
CA SER A 125 -9.21 29.68 7.56
C SER A 125 -9.12 30.79 8.59
N VAL A 126 -10.28 31.26 9.02
CA VAL A 126 -10.42 32.43 9.90
C VAL A 126 -10.93 31.96 11.27
N GLN A 127 -10.21 32.30 12.34
CA GLN A 127 -10.65 32.06 13.72
C GLN A 127 -10.51 33.32 14.57
N SER A 128 -11.52 33.60 15.41
CA SER A 128 -11.58 34.76 16.29
C SER A 128 -11.32 34.40 17.75
N HIS A 129 -10.40 35.11 18.43
CA HIS A 129 -10.14 34.96 19.86
C HIS A 129 -10.12 36.31 20.59
N PRO A 130 -10.75 36.48 21.76
CA PRO A 130 -10.68 37.72 22.53
C PRO A 130 -9.25 38.03 22.99
N ILE A 131 -8.88 39.31 23.03
CA ILE A 131 -7.57 39.76 23.53
C ILE A 131 -7.76 40.78 24.65
N ASP A 132 -7.18 40.48 25.81
CA ASP A 132 -7.06 41.40 26.92
C ASP A 132 -5.79 42.25 26.77
N SER A 133 -5.90 43.58 26.81
CA SER A 133 -4.75 44.48 26.68
C SER A 133 -3.81 44.45 27.89
N THR A 134 -4.26 43.88 29.02
CA THR A 134 -3.52 43.91 30.29
C THR A 134 -2.70 42.65 30.55
N ARG A 135 -2.90 41.57 29.79
CA ARG A 135 -2.29 40.26 30.05
C ARG A 135 -1.72 39.63 28.78
N LEU A 136 -0.44 39.27 28.84
CA LEU A 136 0.24 38.52 27.81
C LEU A 136 -0.03 37.02 28.00
N GLN A 137 -0.91 36.44 27.18
CA GLN A 137 -1.28 35.02 27.23
C GLN A 137 -1.21 34.37 25.83
N PRO A 138 -0.97 33.05 25.74
CA PRO A 138 -1.03 32.33 24.48
C PRO A 138 -2.48 32.17 24.02
N LEU A 139 -2.73 32.48 22.75
CA LEU A 139 -4.02 32.28 22.08
C LEU A 139 -3.89 31.15 21.06
N ASN A 140 -4.80 30.18 21.14
CA ASN A 140 -4.75 28.95 20.36
C ASN A 140 -5.72 29.00 19.17
N PHE A 141 -5.21 29.20 17.96
CA PHE A 141 -6.01 29.19 16.74
C PHE A 141 -5.91 27.82 16.06
N THR A 142 -7.05 27.15 15.85
CA THR A 142 -7.11 25.81 15.26
C THR A 142 -7.67 25.85 13.84
N TYR A 143 -6.97 25.20 12.92
CA TYR A 143 -7.29 25.18 11.50
C TYR A 143 -7.28 23.75 10.98
N SER A 144 -8.33 23.35 10.25
CA SER A 144 -8.40 21.99 9.68
C SER A 144 -7.70 21.95 8.33
N ILE A 145 -6.72 21.06 8.19
CA ILE A 145 -6.00 20.81 6.95
C ILE A 145 -6.50 19.49 6.35
N PRO A 146 -6.95 19.47 5.08
CA PRO A 146 -7.32 18.23 4.39
C PRO A 146 -6.10 17.32 4.26
N SER A 147 -6.31 16.00 4.22
CA SER A 147 -5.19 15.05 4.08
C SER A 147 -4.42 15.32 2.79
N GLN A 148 -3.12 15.58 2.92
CA GLN A 148 -2.31 16.04 1.81
C GLN A 148 -0.89 15.50 1.90
N THR A 149 -0.35 15.01 0.79
CA THR A 149 1.04 14.56 0.69
C THR A 149 1.94 15.73 0.27
N LEU A 150 3.01 15.94 1.02
CA LEU A 150 4.05 16.93 0.77
C LEU A 150 5.01 16.39 -0.29
N GLY A 151 5.25 17.19 -1.33
CA GLY A 151 6.08 16.82 -2.48
C GLY A 151 7.58 16.81 -2.15
N LEU A 152 8.33 15.99 -2.90
CA LEU A 152 9.79 16.00 -2.87
C LEU A 152 10.32 17.38 -3.29
N GLY A 153 11.23 17.95 -2.49
CA GLY A 153 11.77 19.29 -2.71
C GLY A 153 10.76 20.44 -2.63
N ALA A 154 9.59 20.23 -2.01
CA ALA A 154 8.66 21.33 -1.74
C ALA A 154 9.28 22.39 -0.79
N HIS A 155 8.85 23.62 -0.92
CA HIS A 155 9.03 24.68 0.07
C HIS A 155 7.70 24.82 0.81
N VAL A 156 7.69 24.48 2.09
CA VAL A 156 6.51 24.64 2.95
C VAL A 156 6.69 25.90 3.77
N SER A 157 5.71 26.78 3.72
CA SER A 157 5.66 27.98 4.52
C SER A 157 4.29 28.13 5.17
N ILE A 158 4.29 28.76 6.33
CA ILE A 158 3.10 28.99 7.13
C ILE A 158 3.01 30.48 7.35
N SER A 159 1.85 31.03 7.04
CA SER A 159 1.63 32.46 7.16
C SER A 159 0.44 32.81 8.02
N MET A 160 0.50 33.98 8.63
CA MET A 160 -0.57 34.53 9.45
C MET A 160 -0.86 35.97 9.04
N GLN A 161 -2.14 36.31 8.96
CA GLN A 161 -2.62 37.65 8.65
C GLN A 161 -3.85 37.99 9.51
N LEU A 162 -4.04 39.25 9.89
CA LEU A 162 -5.27 39.69 10.55
C LEU A 162 -6.43 39.75 9.54
N ALA A 163 -7.59 39.22 9.92
CA ALA A 163 -8.80 39.34 9.11
C ALA A 163 -9.38 40.76 9.22
N SER A 164 -9.70 41.37 8.09
CA SER A 164 -10.32 42.70 8.01
C SER A 164 -11.83 42.65 8.35
N PRO A 165 -12.42 43.70 8.95
CA PRO A 165 -11.83 45.01 9.24
C PRO A 165 -11.21 45.13 10.65
N ILE A 166 -10.03 45.77 10.74
CA ILE A 166 -9.37 46.09 12.01
C ILE A 166 -9.80 47.51 12.44
N PRO A 167 -10.22 47.74 13.71
CA PRO A 167 -10.58 49.07 14.17
C PRO A 167 -9.42 50.07 14.08
N LYS A 168 -9.69 51.32 13.68
CA LYS A 168 -8.67 52.37 13.55
C LYS A 168 -8.01 52.65 14.91
N GLY A 169 -6.68 52.74 14.93
CA GLY A 169 -5.89 53.01 16.14
C GLY A 169 -5.55 51.78 16.99
N VAL A 170 -6.03 50.59 16.62
CA VAL A 170 -5.67 49.33 17.28
C VAL A 170 -4.32 48.83 16.76
N GLY A 171 -3.41 48.52 17.68
CA GLY A 171 -2.11 47.92 17.42
C GLY A 171 -2.02 46.55 18.06
N ILE A 172 -1.81 45.50 17.26
CA ILE A 172 -1.65 44.12 17.74
C ILE A 172 -0.20 43.69 17.53
N LYS A 173 0.45 43.27 18.62
CA LYS A 173 1.85 42.83 18.61
C LYS A 173 1.94 41.34 18.87
N LEU A 174 2.74 40.64 18.08
CA LEU A 174 3.11 39.24 18.25
C LEU A 174 4.49 39.13 18.89
N TYR A 175 4.60 38.32 19.94
CA TYR A 175 5.84 38.03 20.66
C TYR A 175 6.28 36.60 20.34
N TYR A 176 7.53 36.41 19.90
CA TYR A 176 8.07 35.10 19.52
C TYR A 176 9.60 35.05 19.68
N ASP A 177 10.22 33.90 19.40
CA ASP A 177 11.67 33.69 19.50
C ASP A 177 12.26 33.88 20.92
N SER A 178 11.50 33.49 21.95
CA SER A 178 11.96 33.48 23.34
C SER A 178 11.30 32.35 24.12
N SER A 179 12.05 31.71 25.02
CA SER A 179 11.50 30.67 25.89
C SER A 179 10.39 31.16 26.83
N ALA A 180 10.31 32.47 27.11
CA ALA A 180 9.27 33.07 27.94
C ALA A 180 7.96 33.33 27.17
N THR A 181 8.04 33.50 25.85
CA THR A 181 6.89 33.71 24.96
C THR A 181 7.05 32.85 23.71
N PRO A 182 7.03 31.52 23.87
CA PRO A 182 7.31 30.61 22.78
C PRO A 182 6.06 30.53 21.90
N SER A 183 5.89 31.46 20.98
CA SER A 183 4.86 31.29 19.95
C SER A 183 5.28 30.14 19.02
N PHE A 184 4.35 29.25 18.69
CA PHE A 184 4.60 28.08 17.84
C PHE A 184 3.38 27.67 17.02
N VAL A 185 3.62 26.80 16.04
CA VAL A 185 2.59 26.09 15.28
C VAL A 185 2.77 24.59 15.45
N THR A 186 1.69 23.87 15.68
CA THR A 186 1.66 22.41 15.75
C THR A 186 1.03 21.87 14.47
N LEU A 187 1.73 20.94 13.81
CA LEU A 187 1.35 20.31 12.55
C LEU A 187 1.16 18.80 12.74
N PRO A 188 0.04 18.23 12.27
CA PRO A 188 -0.16 16.79 12.30
C PRO A 188 0.58 16.12 11.13
N LEU A 189 1.80 15.64 11.37
CA LEU A 189 2.66 15.03 10.36
C LEU A 189 2.68 13.52 10.48
N PHE A 190 2.67 12.84 9.33
CA PHE A 190 2.78 11.39 9.20
C PHE A 190 3.84 11.03 8.16
N GLY A 191 4.66 10.01 8.44
CA GLY A 191 5.70 9.54 7.51
C GLY A 191 6.88 10.50 7.31
N TYR A 192 7.10 11.46 8.21
CA TYR A 192 8.23 12.42 8.11
C TYR A 192 9.58 11.84 8.59
N ILE A 193 9.56 10.72 9.32
CA ILE A 193 10.74 9.90 9.64
C ILE A 193 10.39 8.45 9.30
N THR A 194 11.24 7.77 8.55
CA THR A 194 11.09 6.37 8.14
C THR A 194 12.44 5.65 8.13
N LEU A 195 12.44 4.34 7.86
CA LEU A 195 13.66 3.59 7.56
C LEU A 195 13.86 3.52 6.04
N ASP A 196 15.12 3.65 5.58
CA ASP A 196 15.45 3.48 4.17
C ASP A 196 15.13 2.07 3.72
N GLN A 197 14.29 1.96 2.69
CA GLN A 197 13.86 0.67 2.15
C GLN A 197 14.72 0.19 0.98
N ARG A 198 15.58 1.05 0.42
CA ARG A 198 16.38 0.74 -0.78
C ARG A 198 17.43 -0.35 -0.52
N SER A 199 17.95 -0.41 0.70
CA SER A 199 19.03 -1.32 1.12
C SER A 199 18.58 -2.39 2.14
N GLY A 200 17.30 -2.39 2.52
CA GLY A 200 16.74 -3.20 3.60
C GLY A 200 16.77 -2.44 4.94
N PRO A 201 15.67 -2.45 5.73
CA PRO A 201 15.51 -1.55 6.87
C PRO A 201 16.47 -1.83 8.03
N VAL A 202 16.93 -3.08 8.18
CA VAL A 202 17.83 -3.55 9.25
C VAL A 202 18.82 -4.56 8.69
N ALA A 203 20.11 -4.32 8.90
CA ALA A 203 21.19 -5.24 8.59
C ALA A 203 21.71 -5.90 9.88
N ILE A 204 21.83 -7.23 9.88
CA ILE A 204 22.40 -8.00 10.98
C ILE A 204 23.75 -8.54 10.52
N LEU A 205 24.79 -8.16 11.25
CA LEU A 205 26.19 -8.34 10.87
C LEU A 205 26.95 -9.11 11.95
N ASP A 206 27.97 -9.85 11.53
CA ASP A 206 28.94 -10.45 12.45
C ASP A 206 29.99 -9.43 12.96
N LYS A 207 30.92 -9.90 13.78
CA LYS A 207 32.05 -9.09 14.30
C LYS A 207 32.97 -8.51 13.21
N HIS A 208 32.90 -9.04 11.99
CA HIS A 208 33.67 -8.59 10.84
C HIS A 208 32.82 -7.74 9.87
N LEU A 209 31.61 -7.34 10.29
CA LEU A 209 30.63 -6.57 9.52
C LEU A 209 30.09 -7.29 8.28
N ASN A 210 30.16 -8.61 8.23
CA ASN A 210 29.54 -9.39 7.16
C ASN A 210 28.06 -9.67 7.48
N PRO A 211 27.14 -9.60 6.51
CA PRO A 211 25.74 -9.91 6.73
C PRO A 211 25.54 -11.39 7.04
N VAL A 212 25.00 -11.68 8.22
CA VAL A 212 24.81 -13.05 8.73
C VAL A 212 23.44 -13.20 9.37
N THR A 213 22.75 -14.29 9.05
CA THR A 213 21.40 -14.59 9.58
C THR A 213 21.41 -15.61 10.73
N SER A 214 22.54 -16.29 10.98
CA SER A 214 22.68 -17.33 11.99
C SER A 214 24.02 -17.26 12.72
N PHE A 215 23.97 -17.29 14.05
CA PHE A 215 25.13 -17.25 14.93
C PHE A 215 25.24 -18.53 15.76
N ASN A 216 26.48 -18.91 16.06
CA ASN A 216 26.77 -20.11 16.83
C ASN A 216 26.84 -19.78 18.32
N LEU A 217 25.90 -20.29 19.12
CA LEU A 217 25.82 -20.11 20.58
C LEU A 217 27.04 -20.65 21.34
N ASN A 218 27.78 -21.61 20.76
CA ASN A 218 28.97 -22.15 21.40
C ASN A 218 30.20 -21.23 21.22
N SER A 219 30.12 -20.27 20.30
CA SER A 219 31.07 -19.17 20.16
C SER A 219 30.46 -17.95 20.83
N THR A 220 31.09 -17.37 21.85
CA THR A 220 30.69 -16.03 22.32
C THR A 220 31.17 -15.02 21.29
N ASP A 221 30.26 -14.55 20.44
CA ASP A 221 30.53 -13.57 19.40
C ASP A 221 29.63 -12.32 19.58
N LEU A 222 29.99 -11.27 18.84
CA LEU A 222 29.30 -9.99 18.85
C LEU A 222 28.38 -9.90 17.62
N ILE A 223 27.10 -9.60 17.86
CA ILE A 223 26.13 -9.32 16.78
C ILE A 223 26.03 -7.82 16.63
N THR A 224 26.29 -7.32 15.43
CA THR A 224 26.15 -5.88 15.12
C THR A 224 24.87 -5.68 14.32
N ILE A 225 24.03 -4.74 14.77
CA ILE A 225 22.76 -4.41 14.14
C ILE A 225 22.85 -2.99 13.62
N GLN A 226 22.60 -2.83 12.33
CA GLN A 226 22.71 -1.55 11.63
C GLN A 226 21.37 -1.20 10.96
N THR A 227 20.99 0.07 11.00
CA THR A 227 19.75 0.56 10.39
C THR A 227 19.96 1.94 9.76
N SER A 228 19.31 2.18 8.64
CA SER A 228 19.36 3.44 7.89
C SER A 228 18.07 4.22 8.10
N VAL A 229 18.16 5.41 8.67
CA VAL A 229 17.02 6.28 8.98
C VAL A 229 16.92 7.41 7.97
N ASP A 230 15.77 7.54 7.32
CA ASP A 230 15.42 8.67 6.47
C ASP A 230 14.55 9.67 7.26
N SER A 231 15.07 10.87 7.50
CA SER A 231 14.34 11.96 8.17
C SER A 231 14.14 13.14 7.23
N MET A 232 12.89 13.58 7.10
CA MET A 232 12.50 14.76 6.30
C MET A 232 13.10 16.02 6.90
N LEU A 233 13.18 16.09 8.24
CA LEU A 233 13.68 17.25 9.00
C LEU A 233 15.18 17.16 9.30
N GLY A 234 15.88 16.23 8.64
CA GLY A 234 17.33 16.04 8.77
C GLY A 234 17.76 15.29 10.04
N PHE A 235 19.08 15.16 10.20
CA PHE A 235 19.72 14.39 11.27
C PHE A 235 19.44 14.94 12.66
N LEU A 236 19.49 16.27 12.82
CA LEU A 236 19.33 16.93 14.12
C LEU A 236 17.91 16.77 14.69
N ASP A 237 16.92 16.43 13.87
CA ASP A 237 15.57 16.15 14.33
C ASP A 237 15.44 14.77 15.00
N ILE A 238 16.40 13.86 14.79
CA ILE A 238 16.39 12.53 15.38
C ILE A 238 17.02 12.62 16.78
N SER A 239 16.21 12.47 17.84
CA SER A 239 16.73 12.45 19.22
C SER A 239 17.49 11.16 19.50
N ARG A 240 16.87 10.02 19.17
CA ARG A 240 17.45 8.70 19.41
C ARG A 240 16.74 7.64 18.59
N VAL A 241 17.48 6.57 18.32
CA VAL A 241 16.98 5.34 17.70
C VAL A 241 17.15 4.24 18.74
N ASN A 242 16.03 3.69 19.20
CA ASN A 242 16.01 2.64 20.21
C ASN A 242 15.79 1.29 19.57
N LEU A 243 16.57 0.31 20.01
CA LEU A 243 16.47 -1.07 19.62
C LEU A 243 15.99 -1.93 20.79
N THR A 244 15.09 -2.86 20.53
CA THR A 244 14.65 -3.86 21.52
C THR A 244 14.79 -5.24 20.91
N LEU A 245 15.53 -6.11 21.60
CA LEU A 245 15.68 -7.52 21.23
C LEU A 245 14.62 -8.36 21.91
N VAL A 246 13.96 -9.20 21.13
CA VAL A 246 12.93 -10.11 21.60
C VAL A 246 13.41 -11.55 21.38
N ASP A 247 13.35 -12.35 22.43
CA ASP A 247 13.80 -13.73 22.45
C ASP A 247 12.82 -14.68 21.71
N PRO A 248 13.19 -15.97 21.52
CA PRO A 248 12.35 -16.95 20.84
C PRO A 248 11.01 -17.25 21.54
N LEU A 249 10.85 -16.85 22.80
CA LEU A 249 9.62 -16.97 23.58
C LEU A 249 8.79 -15.68 23.56
N LEU A 250 9.13 -14.74 22.67
CA LEU A 250 8.50 -13.43 22.51
C LEU A 250 8.64 -12.52 23.75
N ARG A 251 9.72 -12.69 24.53
CA ARG A 251 10.01 -11.87 25.70
C ARG A 251 11.16 -10.90 25.39
N PRO A 252 11.09 -9.65 25.85
CA PRO A 252 12.25 -8.76 25.76
C PRO A 252 13.45 -9.36 26.49
N VAL A 253 14.62 -9.37 25.85
CA VAL A 253 15.85 -9.91 26.44
C VAL A 253 16.20 -9.07 27.67
N ARG A 254 16.48 -9.72 28.81
CA ARG A 254 16.77 -9.04 30.09
C ARG A 254 17.98 -8.10 29.94
N GLY A 255 17.78 -6.81 30.22
CA GLY A 255 18.81 -5.78 30.12
C GLY A 255 18.94 -5.13 28.73
N GLU A 256 18.28 -5.68 27.70
CA GLU A 256 18.47 -5.32 26.29
C GLU A 256 17.17 -4.75 25.69
N THR A 257 16.52 -3.90 26.46
CA THR A 257 15.29 -3.19 26.10
C THR A 257 15.58 -1.71 25.94
N ASN A 258 15.20 -1.10 24.82
CA ASN A 258 15.50 0.29 24.50
C ASN A 258 17.00 0.62 24.46
N LEU A 259 17.79 -0.23 23.82
CA LEU A 259 19.19 0.07 23.54
C LEU A 259 19.29 1.23 22.56
N THR A 260 19.89 2.33 23.00
CA THR A 260 20.14 3.47 22.11
C THR A 260 21.22 3.08 21.10
N MET A 261 20.86 3.09 19.82
CA MET A 261 21.81 2.89 18.72
C MET A 261 22.66 4.15 18.55
N THR A 262 23.95 3.96 18.27
CA THR A 262 24.88 5.05 18.02
C THR A 262 24.84 5.45 16.54
N PRO A 263 24.71 6.74 16.21
CA PRO A 263 24.89 7.18 14.84
C PRO A 263 26.36 6.99 14.46
N LEU A 264 26.62 6.52 13.24
CA LEU A 264 27.95 6.58 12.65
C LEU A 264 28.34 8.05 12.40
N PRO A 265 29.64 8.37 12.23
CA PRO A 265 30.08 9.75 12.02
C PRO A 265 29.46 10.31 10.74
N VAL A 266 28.60 11.31 10.92
CA VAL A 266 27.91 11.99 9.82
C VAL A 266 28.02 13.49 10.08
N LEU A 267 28.34 14.26 9.05
CA LEU A 267 28.30 15.73 9.13
C LEU A 267 26.85 16.16 9.44
N PRO A 268 26.60 17.14 10.32
CA PRO A 268 25.25 17.59 10.63
C PRO A 268 24.44 18.04 9.39
N SER A 269 25.12 18.42 8.31
CA SER A 269 24.56 18.81 7.01
C SER A 269 24.40 17.67 6.01
N ALA A 270 24.72 16.43 6.38
CA ALA A 270 24.62 15.31 5.45
C ALA A 270 23.16 15.02 5.09
N LEU A 271 22.97 14.59 3.85
CA LEU A 271 21.68 14.12 3.37
C LEU A 271 21.40 12.72 3.91
N PRO A 272 20.13 12.38 4.20
CA PRO A 272 19.75 11.02 4.56
C PRO A 272 20.04 10.05 3.40
N PRO A 273 20.22 8.74 3.67
CA PRO A 273 19.95 8.07 4.95
C PRO A 273 21.04 8.24 6.02
N TYR A 274 20.61 8.28 7.28
CA TYR A 274 21.49 8.35 8.46
C TYR A 274 21.68 6.97 9.06
N LEU A 275 22.94 6.55 9.19
CA LEU A 275 23.27 5.19 9.60
C LEU A 275 23.45 5.09 11.11
N TYR A 276 22.69 4.20 11.74
CA TYR A 276 22.78 3.88 13.17
C TYR A 276 23.22 2.44 13.36
N THR A 277 24.04 2.21 14.37
CA THR A 277 24.57 0.88 14.71
C THR A 277 24.49 0.62 16.21
N THR A 278 24.33 -0.64 16.58
CA THR A 278 24.53 -1.10 17.95
C THR A 278 25.08 -2.51 17.92
N SER A 279 25.84 -2.88 18.94
CA SER A 279 26.41 -4.23 19.04
C SER A 279 25.93 -4.90 20.31
N TRP A 280 25.44 -6.12 20.17
CA TRP A 280 24.95 -6.94 21.27
C TRP A 280 25.83 -8.17 21.44
N PRO A 281 26.55 -8.29 22.58
CA PRO A 281 27.25 -9.52 22.92
C PRO A 281 26.25 -10.51 23.53
N TYR A 282 26.01 -11.64 22.87
CA TYR A 282 25.10 -12.66 23.41
C TYR A 282 25.83 -13.58 24.41
N PRO A 283 25.26 -13.86 25.58
CA PRO A 283 25.88 -14.74 26.56
C PRO A 283 25.77 -16.22 26.12
N SER A 284 26.71 -17.07 26.57
CA SER A 284 26.70 -18.51 26.26
C SER A 284 25.46 -19.27 26.78
N ASN A 285 24.75 -18.69 27.75
CA ASN A 285 23.49 -19.20 28.29
C ASN A 285 22.24 -18.65 27.58
N ALA A 286 22.39 -17.85 26.50
CA ALA A 286 21.27 -17.35 25.73
C ALA A 286 20.43 -18.49 25.13
N THR A 287 19.13 -18.22 24.95
CA THR A 287 18.17 -19.21 24.45
C THR A 287 18.41 -19.48 22.97
N ALA A 288 18.57 -20.75 22.59
CA ALA A 288 18.65 -21.12 21.19
C ALA A 288 17.31 -20.90 20.49
N GLY A 289 17.32 -20.26 19.33
CA GLY A 289 16.11 -19.95 18.57
C GLY A 289 16.21 -18.66 17.77
N ILE A 290 15.06 -18.17 17.32
CA ILE A 290 14.93 -16.98 16.48
C ILE A 290 14.69 -15.75 17.37
N TYR A 291 15.54 -14.74 17.24
CA TYR A 291 15.41 -13.45 17.90
C TYR A 291 14.83 -12.42 16.93
N GLN A 292 14.01 -11.49 17.42
CA GLN A 292 13.45 -10.40 16.62
C GLN A 292 14.01 -9.04 17.05
N VAL A 293 14.14 -8.12 16.09
CA VAL A 293 14.70 -6.78 16.28
C VAL A 293 13.64 -5.72 16.08
N PHE A 294 13.29 -5.04 17.15
CA PHE A 294 12.31 -3.95 17.14
C PHE A 294 13.03 -2.61 17.16
N ILE A 295 12.67 -1.70 16.26
CA ILE A 295 13.27 -0.35 16.19
C ILE A 295 12.19 0.69 16.43
N ASP A 296 12.49 1.65 17.30
CA ASP A 296 11.66 2.82 17.55
C ASP A 296 12.49 4.08 17.39
N ILE A 297 11.99 5.02 16.60
CA ILE A 297 12.69 6.28 16.33
C ILE A 297 11.95 7.39 17.04
N PHE A 298 12.69 8.16 17.83
CA PHE A 298 12.19 9.30 18.57
C PHE A 298 12.76 10.58 17.98
N ASP A 299 11.87 11.56 17.78
CA ASP A 299 12.30 12.89 17.36
C ASP A 299 12.82 13.75 18.51
N ILE A 300 13.34 14.93 18.19
CA ILE A 300 13.88 15.92 19.15
C ILE A 300 12.85 16.38 20.20
N GLN A 301 11.56 16.19 19.91
CA GLN A 301 10.45 16.49 20.82
C GLN A 301 10.03 15.28 21.66
N ASN A 302 10.80 14.19 21.58
CA ASN A 302 10.58 12.94 22.29
C ASN A 302 9.30 12.19 21.86
N ASN A 303 8.71 12.52 20.71
CA ASN A 303 7.60 11.75 20.16
C ASN A 303 8.15 10.51 19.45
N ARG A 304 7.44 9.39 19.56
CA ARG A 304 7.75 8.19 18.76
C ARG A 304 7.27 8.43 17.33
N ALA A 305 8.18 8.89 16.49
CA ALA A 305 7.93 9.24 15.09
C ALA A 305 7.72 8.01 14.20
N PHE A 306 8.41 6.91 14.50
CA PHE A 306 8.38 5.69 13.72
C PHE A 306 8.58 4.46 14.61
N SER A 307 7.93 3.35 14.24
CA SER A 307 8.14 2.05 14.89
C SER A 307 8.15 0.95 13.83
N PHE A 308 9.21 0.17 13.85
CA PHE A 308 9.40 -0.98 12.98
C PHE A 308 9.12 -2.27 13.76
N ARG A 309 8.08 -2.98 13.32
CA ARG A 309 7.68 -4.31 13.80
C ARG A 309 7.27 -5.11 12.56
N GLY A 310 8.19 -5.85 11.96
CA GLY A 310 7.94 -6.48 10.65
C GLY A 310 8.59 -7.85 10.50
N PRO A 311 8.16 -8.67 9.54
CA PRO A 311 8.61 -10.06 9.40
C PRO A 311 10.07 -10.21 8.95
N ALA A 312 10.80 -9.14 8.60
CA ALA A 312 12.15 -9.19 8.02
C ALA A 312 13.28 -8.83 9.02
N ASN A 313 13.05 -8.96 10.33
CA ASN A 313 13.89 -8.38 11.38
C ASN A 313 14.50 -9.40 12.36
N PHE A 314 14.78 -10.63 11.93
CA PHE A 314 15.21 -11.70 12.84
C PHE A 314 16.59 -12.29 12.52
N PHE A 315 17.19 -12.93 13.51
CA PHE A 315 18.37 -13.79 13.37
C PHE A 315 18.24 -15.04 14.25
N GLN A 316 19.01 -16.08 13.95
CA GLN A 316 19.00 -17.33 14.72
C GLN A 316 20.26 -17.47 15.57
N LEU A 317 20.08 -17.91 16.81
CA LEU A 317 21.14 -18.46 17.66
C LEU A 317 21.03 -19.99 17.71
N SER A 318 22.10 -20.74 17.36
CA SER A 318 22.09 -22.22 17.33
C SER A 318 23.37 -22.86 17.89
N ARG A 319 23.28 -24.08 18.48
CA ARG A 319 24.42 -24.78 19.13
C ARG A 319 25.14 -25.81 18.23
N THR A 320 24.73 -25.94 16.97
CA THR A 320 25.32 -26.90 16.02
C THR A 320 25.94 -26.16 14.84
N PRO A 321 27.10 -26.59 14.30
CA PRO A 321 27.74 -25.90 13.19
C PRO A 321 26.85 -25.92 11.93
N ASN A 322 26.90 -24.79 11.21
CA ASN A 322 26.05 -24.36 10.09
C ASN A 322 25.51 -25.49 9.20
N LEU A 323 24.18 -25.62 9.18
CA LEU A 323 23.43 -26.46 8.25
C LEU A 323 22.40 -25.70 7.41
N PHE A 324 22.38 -24.36 7.50
CA PHE A 324 21.35 -23.52 6.90
C PHE A 324 21.94 -22.28 6.25
N SER A 325 21.65 -22.08 4.96
CA SER A 325 21.95 -20.87 4.20
C SER A 325 20.88 -19.78 4.46
N PRO A 326 21.12 -18.50 4.09
CA PRO A 326 20.35 -17.33 4.53
C PRO A 326 18.86 -17.30 4.17
N GLU A 327 18.37 -18.26 3.38
CA GLU A 327 17.01 -18.25 2.82
C GLU A 327 15.94 -18.89 3.71
N THR A 328 16.32 -19.61 4.78
CA THR A 328 15.40 -20.49 5.52
C THR A 328 14.79 -19.91 6.80
N LEU A 329 15.14 -18.68 7.20
CA LEU A 329 14.81 -18.17 8.54
C LEU A 329 13.53 -17.32 8.66
N ASN A 330 12.88 -16.96 7.54
CA ASN A 330 11.68 -16.10 7.48
C ASN A 330 10.35 -16.74 7.95
N LEU A 331 10.34 -17.89 8.63
CA LEU A 331 9.16 -18.78 8.62
C LEU A 331 8.62 -19.31 9.97
N ILE A 332 9.02 -18.80 11.14
CA ILE A 332 8.48 -19.31 12.42
C ILE A 332 8.10 -18.16 13.38
N PRO A 333 6.80 -17.94 13.62
CA PRO A 333 6.26 -18.24 14.95
C PRO A 333 4.93 -19.03 14.87
N TYR A 334 4.56 -19.62 16.00
CA TYR A 334 3.29 -20.30 16.29
C TYR A 334 3.19 -21.81 15.95
N ALA A 335 3.82 -22.62 16.79
CA ALA A 335 3.18 -23.83 17.34
C ALA A 335 3.96 -24.33 18.57
N VAL A 336 3.50 -23.98 19.76
CA VAL A 336 3.95 -24.59 21.03
C VAL A 336 2.90 -25.58 21.52
N GLY A 337 3.35 -26.79 21.82
CA GLY A 337 2.79 -27.66 22.86
C GLY A 337 1.86 -28.79 22.38
N VAL A 338 1.84 -30.00 22.97
CA VAL A 338 2.57 -30.57 24.11
C VAL A 338 2.52 -32.12 23.98
N THR A 339 3.61 -32.78 24.40
CA THR A 339 3.75 -34.18 24.91
C THR A 339 3.50 -35.42 24.04
N GLY A 340 4.43 -36.38 24.17
CA GLY A 340 4.07 -37.82 24.14
C GLY A 340 5.01 -38.78 23.41
N ALA A 341 6.30 -38.76 23.75
CA ALA A 341 7.44 -39.48 23.17
C ALA A 341 7.40 -41.02 22.97
N ALA A 342 6.27 -41.74 23.04
CA ALA A 342 6.27 -43.21 22.96
C ALA A 342 5.93 -43.79 21.56
N ALA A 343 5.43 -42.99 20.61
CA ALA A 343 5.04 -43.46 19.27
C ALA A 343 6.11 -43.26 18.18
N LEU A 344 7.30 -42.75 18.54
CA LEU A 344 8.27 -42.21 17.57
C LEU A 344 8.93 -43.27 16.70
N GLY A 345 9.09 -44.52 17.14
CA GLY A 345 9.71 -45.57 16.31
C GLY A 345 8.90 -45.91 15.05
N VAL A 346 7.57 -45.91 15.18
CA VAL A 346 6.65 -46.28 14.08
C VAL A 346 6.35 -45.06 13.17
N VAL A 347 6.43 -43.83 13.70
CA VAL A 347 6.29 -42.60 12.91
C VAL A 347 7.60 -42.18 12.21
N TYR A 348 8.76 -42.47 12.79
CA TYR A 348 10.08 -42.14 12.22
C TYR A 348 10.33 -42.83 10.88
N TYR A 349 9.81 -44.05 10.69
CA TYR A 349 9.83 -44.72 9.39
C TYR A 349 8.73 -44.20 8.44
N GLY A 350 7.63 -43.66 8.96
CA GLY A 350 6.47 -43.19 8.19
C GLY A 350 6.48 -41.72 7.74
N ARG A 351 7.36 -40.85 8.27
CA ARG A 351 7.37 -39.40 7.93
C ARG A 351 8.64 -38.86 7.27
N ARG A 352 9.50 -39.77 6.79
CA ARG A 352 10.58 -39.46 5.84
C ARG A 352 10.05 -39.18 4.41
N ARG A 353 9.05 -38.29 4.28
CA ARG A 353 8.67 -37.69 2.99
C ARG A 353 8.25 -36.22 3.17
N ARG A 354 9.24 -35.37 2.89
CA ARG A 354 9.16 -34.07 2.18
C ARG A 354 8.05 -33.11 2.63
N SER A 355 8.40 -31.94 3.17
CA SER A 355 7.54 -30.77 2.96
C SER A 355 8.06 -29.99 1.76
N LYS A 356 7.86 -30.59 0.58
CA LYS A 356 7.84 -29.87 -0.68
C LYS A 356 6.65 -28.90 -0.62
N SER A 357 6.79 -27.67 -1.10
CA SER A 357 5.61 -26.94 -1.56
C SER A 357 4.98 -27.80 -2.65
N TYR A 358 3.76 -28.26 -2.42
CA TYR A 358 3.07 -29.05 -3.41
C TYR A 358 2.44 -28.05 -4.37
N LEU A 359 2.77 -28.21 -5.65
CA LEU A 359 1.95 -27.71 -6.75
C LEU A 359 0.60 -28.43 -6.60
N VAL A 360 -0.40 -27.70 -6.15
CA VAL A 360 -1.76 -28.24 -6.04
C VAL A 360 -2.51 -27.82 -7.30
N PRO A 361 -3.16 -28.77 -7.98
CA PRO A 361 -4.01 -28.48 -9.13
C PRO A 361 -5.10 -27.46 -8.81
N PHE A 362 -5.77 -26.99 -9.86
CA PHE A 362 -6.81 -25.98 -9.78
C PHE A 362 -7.92 -26.30 -8.76
N ASP A 363 -8.22 -27.58 -8.51
CA ASP A 363 -9.14 -28.07 -7.46
C ASP A 363 -8.95 -27.41 -6.09
N TYR A 364 -7.74 -26.94 -5.77
CA TYR A 364 -7.48 -26.21 -4.52
C TYR A 364 -8.31 -24.93 -4.39
N PHE A 365 -8.78 -24.34 -5.49
CA PHE A 365 -9.71 -23.22 -5.48
C PHE A 365 -10.99 -23.53 -4.67
N ASN A 366 -11.51 -24.76 -4.75
CA ASN A 366 -12.65 -25.20 -3.94
C ASN A 366 -12.29 -25.29 -2.45
N THR A 367 -11.02 -25.52 -2.10
CA THR A 367 -10.57 -25.43 -0.71
C THR A 367 -10.57 -23.98 -0.23
N LEU A 368 -10.15 -23.03 -1.07
CA LEU A 368 -10.14 -21.61 -0.74
C LEU A 368 -11.54 -21.09 -0.45
N THR A 369 -12.51 -21.54 -1.25
CA THR A 369 -13.90 -21.15 -1.08
C THR A 369 -14.65 -22.06 -0.11
N ASN A 370 -14.04 -23.13 0.41
CA ASN A 370 -14.61 -24.13 1.33
C ASN A 370 -15.81 -24.90 0.75
N GLY A 371 -15.66 -25.37 -0.48
CA GLY A 371 -16.65 -26.07 -1.28
C GLY A 371 -16.70 -25.52 -2.70
N GLU A 372 -17.60 -26.02 -3.53
CA GLU A 372 -17.84 -25.44 -4.85
C GLU A 372 -18.74 -24.20 -4.77
N LEU A 373 -18.55 -23.19 -5.60
CA LEU A 373 -19.44 -22.02 -5.59
C LEU A 373 -20.89 -22.43 -5.89
N ASP A 374 -21.81 -22.00 -5.02
CA ASP A 374 -23.22 -22.39 -5.09
C ASP A 374 -23.89 -21.87 -6.36
N GLY A 375 -24.87 -22.61 -6.87
CA GLY A 375 -25.76 -22.10 -7.92
C GLY A 375 -26.52 -20.85 -7.44
N GLY A 376 -26.84 -19.94 -8.37
CA GLY A 376 -27.47 -18.67 -8.05
C GLY A 376 -26.52 -17.62 -7.48
N SER A 377 -25.21 -17.79 -7.62
CA SER A 377 -24.20 -16.84 -7.13
C SER A 377 -23.71 -15.87 -8.20
N LEU A 378 -23.51 -14.61 -7.79
CA LEU A 378 -22.82 -13.60 -8.58
C LEU A 378 -21.36 -13.49 -8.09
N VAL A 379 -20.41 -13.72 -8.99
CA VAL A 379 -18.97 -13.77 -8.70
C VAL A 379 -18.26 -12.67 -9.46
N THR A 380 -17.50 -11.85 -8.73
CA THR A 380 -16.68 -10.80 -9.31
C THR A 380 -15.20 -11.19 -9.18
N VAL A 381 -14.47 -11.15 -10.29
CA VAL A 381 -13.03 -11.40 -10.32
C VAL A 381 -12.32 -10.10 -10.65
N GLU A 382 -11.57 -9.56 -9.70
CA GLU A 382 -10.88 -8.28 -9.87
C GLU A 382 -9.37 -8.40 -9.66
N GLY A 383 -8.63 -7.51 -10.29
CA GLY A 383 -7.18 -7.53 -10.21
C GLY A 383 -6.48 -6.68 -11.26
N ASN A 384 -5.20 -6.41 -11.05
CA ASN A 384 -4.39 -5.65 -12.01
C ASN A 384 -4.19 -6.41 -13.34
N THR A 385 -3.79 -5.69 -14.39
CA THR A 385 -3.51 -6.29 -15.70
C THR A 385 -2.43 -7.36 -15.58
N GLY A 386 -2.62 -8.50 -16.24
CA GLY A 386 -1.67 -9.61 -16.18
C GLY A 386 -1.73 -10.45 -14.88
N SER A 387 -2.68 -10.22 -13.98
CA SER A 387 -2.91 -11.15 -12.86
C SER A 387 -3.45 -12.52 -13.31
N GLY A 388 -4.09 -12.64 -14.47
CA GLY A 388 -4.65 -13.91 -14.95
C GLY A 388 -6.15 -14.10 -14.66
N LYS A 389 -6.92 -13.01 -14.61
CA LYS A 389 -8.38 -13.04 -14.43
C LYS A 389 -9.11 -13.86 -15.50
N THR A 390 -8.70 -13.70 -16.75
CA THR A 390 -9.17 -14.46 -17.91
C THR A 390 -8.93 -15.95 -17.70
N ILE A 391 -7.69 -16.32 -17.37
CA ILE A 391 -7.29 -17.71 -17.12
C ILE A 391 -8.09 -18.32 -15.96
N LEU A 392 -8.32 -17.57 -14.87
CA LEU A 392 -9.17 -18.05 -13.78
C LEU A 392 -10.61 -18.32 -14.25
N SER A 393 -11.15 -17.48 -15.13
CA SER A 393 -12.51 -17.66 -15.67
C SER A 393 -12.58 -18.88 -16.59
N GLU A 394 -11.56 -19.10 -17.42
CA GLU A 394 -11.42 -20.26 -18.29
C GLU A 394 -11.29 -21.57 -17.51
N GLU A 395 -10.51 -21.60 -16.42
CA GLU A 395 -10.36 -22.75 -15.53
C GLU A 395 -11.67 -23.10 -14.80
N LEU A 396 -12.34 -22.10 -14.24
CA LEU A 396 -13.65 -22.29 -13.59
C LEU A 396 -14.70 -22.77 -14.59
N MET A 397 -14.68 -22.23 -15.81
CA MET A 397 -15.55 -22.68 -16.89
C MET A 397 -15.28 -24.13 -17.25
N PHE A 398 -14.01 -24.52 -17.40
CA PHE A 398 -13.64 -25.89 -17.73
C PHE A 398 -14.05 -26.88 -16.63
N GLU A 399 -13.95 -26.49 -15.36
CA GLU A 399 -14.46 -27.29 -14.23
C GLU A 399 -15.99 -27.47 -14.25
N ASP A 400 -16.75 -26.43 -14.63
CA ASP A 400 -18.20 -26.53 -14.82
C ASP A 400 -18.54 -27.43 -16.03
N LEU A 401 -17.80 -27.31 -17.13
CA LEU A 401 -17.96 -28.14 -18.34
C LEU A 401 -17.70 -29.62 -18.07
N LYS A 402 -16.64 -29.96 -17.32
CA LYS A 402 -16.34 -31.35 -16.89
C LYS A 402 -17.48 -31.99 -16.13
N LYS A 403 -18.30 -31.18 -15.43
CA LYS A 403 -19.47 -31.64 -14.67
C LYS A 403 -20.74 -31.69 -15.52
N GLY A 404 -20.64 -31.45 -16.82
CA GLY A 404 -21.76 -31.42 -17.75
C GLY A 404 -22.65 -30.20 -17.61
N ARG A 405 -22.18 -29.12 -16.94
CA ARG A 405 -22.93 -27.87 -16.87
C ARG A 405 -22.73 -27.08 -18.15
N HIS A 406 -23.79 -26.39 -18.57
CA HIS A 406 -23.72 -25.51 -19.73
C HIS A 406 -22.99 -24.23 -19.36
N CYS A 407 -22.02 -23.84 -20.18
CA CYS A 407 -21.24 -22.63 -20.00
C CYS A 407 -21.45 -21.68 -21.17
N ILE A 408 -21.63 -20.40 -20.85
CA ILE A 408 -21.63 -19.32 -21.83
C ILE A 408 -20.44 -18.43 -21.54
N PHE A 409 -19.58 -18.20 -22.53
CA PHE A 409 -18.43 -17.31 -22.41
C PHE A 409 -18.64 -16.07 -23.28
N VAL A 410 -18.76 -14.90 -22.65
CA VAL A 410 -18.90 -13.61 -23.32
C VAL A 410 -17.51 -12.99 -23.47
N ALA A 411 -17.02 -12.98 -24.70
CA ALA A 411 -15.70 -12.50 -25.05
C ALA A 411 -15.77 -11.05 -25.51
N THR A 412 -15.23 -10.13 -24.70
CA THR A 412 -15.16 -8.69 -25.04
C THR A 412 -13.74 -8.15 -25.01
N GLY A 413 -12.78 -8.92 -24.48
CA GLY A 413 -11.37 -8.54 -24.39
C GLY A 413 -10.47 -9.08 -25.50
N ASP A 414 -10.86 -10.20 -26.13
CA ASP A 414 -10.08 -10.88 -27.17
C ASP A 414 -11.00 -11.69 -28.09
N PHE A 415 -10.49 -12.13 -29.25
CA PHE A 415 -11.20 -12.97 -30.20
C PHE A 415 -11.52 -14.35 -29.60
N PRO A 416 -12.72 -14.91 -29.84
CA PRO A 416 -13.05 -16.28 -29.43
C PRO A 416 -12.07 -17.33 -29.94
N THR A 417 -11.45 -17.13 -31.12
CA THR A 417 -10.40 -18.02 -31.65
C THR A 417 -9.15 -18.02 -30.78
N ASN A 418 -8.70 -16.84 -30.34
CA ASN A 418 -7.53 -16.69 -29.48
C ASN A 418 -7.77 -17.29 -28.10
N ILE A 419 -8.99 -17.11 -27.56
CA ILE A 419 -9.39 -17.72 -26.29
C ILE A 419 -9.32 -19.25 -26.39
N ARG A 420 -9.86 -19.85 -27.46
CA ARG A 420 -9.76 -21.31 -27.69
C ARG A 420 -8.31 -21.79 -27.79
N GLU A 421 -7.48 -21.08 -28.55
CA GLU A 421 -6.06 -21.43 -28.69
C GLU A 421 -5.30 -21.32 -27.37
N GLY A 422 -5.57 -20.25 -26.60
CA GLY A 422 -5.06 -20.04 -25.25
C GLY A 422 -5.45 -21.18 -24.31
N MET A 423 -6.74 -21.49 -24.22
CA MET A 423 -7.25 -22.62 -23.43
C MET A 423 -6.58 -23.94 -23.83
N LYS A 424 -6.46 -24.22 -25.13
CA LYS A 424 -5.80 -25.43 -25.63
C LYS A 424 -4.32 -25.49 -25.25
N SER A 425 -3.59 -24.38 -25.32
CA SER A 425 -2.19 -24.30 -24.90
C SER A 425 -2.00 -24.53 -23.39
N MET A 426 -3.03 -24.26 -22.59
CA MET A 426 -3.07 -24.54 -21.15
C MET A 426 -3.56 -25.95 -20.83
N GLY A 427 -3.84 -26.79 -21.83
CA GLY A 427 -4.34 -28.16 -21.65
C GLY A 427 -5.86 -28.25 -21.39
N LEU A 428 -6.59 -27.15 -21.60
CA LEU A 428 -8.05 -27.07 -21.47
C LEU A 428 -8.69 -27.22 -22.87
N ASP A 429 -8.89 -28.46 -23.32
CA ASP A 429 -9.54 -28.70 -24.61
C ASP A 429 -11.07 -28.55 -24.50
N VAL A 430 -11.60 -27.47 -25.06
CA VAL A 430 -13.03 -27.15 -25.07
C VAL A 430 -13.78 -27.58 -26.34
N SER A 431 -13.07 -28.09 -27.35
CA SER A 431 -13.64 -28.35 -28.68
C SER A 431 -14.81 -29.34 -28.66
N GLY A 432 -14.70 -30.39 -27.84
CA GLY A 432 -15.78 -31.38 -27.64
C GLY A 432 -17.01 -30.79 -26.94
N TYR A 433 -16.82 -29.85 -26.02
CA TYR A 433 -17.92 -29.21 -25.29
C TYR A 433 -18.68 -28.23 -26.17
N GLU A 434 -18.00 -27.50 -27.05
CA GLU A 434 -18.66 -26.65 -28.06
C GLU A 434 -19.46 -27.48 -29.05
N THR A 435 -18.86 -28.56 -29.57
CA THR A 435 -19.52 -29.45 -30.55
C THR A 435 -20.78 -30.09 -29.96
N ASN A 436 -20.74 -30.45 -28.67
CA ASN A 436 -21.87 -31.03 -27.95
C ASN A 436 -22.86 -29.98 -27.42
N GLY A 437 -22.66 -28.69 -27.69
CA GLY A 437 -23.53 -27.59 -27.27
C GLY A 437 -23.46 -27.22 -25.79
N LEU A 438 -22.50 -27.76 -25.04
CA LEU A 438 -22.27 -27.44 -23.62
C LEU A 438 -21.54 -26.10 -23.44
N LEU A 439 -20.71 -25.68 -24.40
CA LEU A 439 -20.06 -24.37 -24.40
C LEU A 439 -20.60 -23.51 -25.55
N THR A 440 -21.00 -22.27 -25.23
CA THR A 440 -21.41 -21.27 -26.21
C THR A 440 -20.61 -19.98 -26.04
N PHE A 441 -19.94 -19.53 -27.10
CA PHE A 441 -19.31 -18.22 -27.13
C PHE A 441 -20.29 -17.13 -27.57
N VAL A 442 -20.23 -15.97 -26.90
CA VAL A 442 -20.88 -14.73 -27.32
C VAL A 442 -19.78 -13.73 -27.63
N ASP A 443 -19.65 -13.36 -28.89
CA ASP A 443 -18.58 -12.49 -29.36
C ASP A 443 -18.99 -11.02 -29.34
N GLY A 444 -18.30 -10.24 -28.51
CA GLY A 444 -18.38 -8.78 -28.51
C GLY A 444 -17.10 -8.10 -29.02
N TYR A 445 -16.02 -8.85 -29.26
CA TYR A 445 -14.72 -8.28 -29.61
C TYR A 445 -14.49 -8.16 -31.12
N SER A 446 -14.94 -9.12 -31.94
CA SER A 446 -14.63 -9.10 -33.38
C SER A 446 -15.15 -7.85 -34.08
N SER A 447 -16.39 -7.44 -33.79
CA SER A 447 -16.97 -6.21 -34.36
C SER A 447 -16.22 -4.96 -33.94
N GLU A 448 -15.66 -4.93 -32.72
CA GLU A 448 -14.82 -3.84 -32.22
C GLU A 448 -13.49 -3.77 -32.97
N ALA A 449 -12.92 -4.94 -33.31
CA ALA A 449 -11.72 -5.05 -34.12
C ALA A 449 -11.98 -4.87 -35.63
N GLY A 450 -13.21 -4.56 -36.04
CA GLY A 450 -13.60 -4.39 -37.45
C GLY A 450 -13.62 -5.69 -38.26
N GLN A 451 -13.77 -6.84 -37.60
CA GLN A 451 -13.83 -8.16 -38.22
C GLN A 451 -15.23 -8.78 -38.08
N GLU A 452 -15.62 -9.59 -39.05
CA GLU A 452 -16.85 -10.38 -38.94
C GLU A 452 -16.66 -11.53 -37.95
N SER A 453 -17.59 -11.65 -37.01
CA SER A 453 -17.59 -12.77 -36.06
C SER A 453 -17.98 -14.07 -36.76
N ARG A 454 -17.33 -15.16 -36.36
CA ARG A 454 -17.68 -16.53 -36.78
C ARG A 454 -18.60 -17.23 -35.78
N GLU A 455 -18.93 -16.57 -34.66
CA GLU A 455 -19.76 -17.13 -33.62
C GLU A 455 -21.25 -17.02 -33.94
N LYS A 456 -22.05 -17.99 -33.49
CA LYS A 456 -23.51 -17.97 -33.64
C LYS A 456 -24.14 -16.76 -32.95
N PHE A 457 -23.57 -16.33 -31.83
CA PHE A 457 -24.00 -15.17 -31.07
C PHE A 457 -22.90 -14.13 -31.11
N PHE A 458 -23.15 -13.02 -31.80
CA PHE A 458 -22.26 -11.88 -31.82
C PHE A 458 -23.05 -10.57 -31.71
N VAL A 459 -22.35 -9.52 -31.29
CA VAL A 459 -22.91 -8.18 -31.14
C VAL A 459 -22.17 -7.20 -32.04
N PRO A 460 -22.86 -6.32 -32.79
CA PRO A 460 -22.22 -5.38 -33.71
C PRO A 460 -21.46 -4.24 -33.00
N SER A 461 -21.80 -3.94 -31.75
CA SER A 461 -21.11 -2.92 -30.96
C SER A 461 -21.19 -3.20 -29.46
N LEU A 462 -20.07 -3.07 -28.75
CA LEU A 462 -19.99 -3.23 -27.29
C LEU A 462 -20.74 -2.14 -26.51
N GLY A 463 -21.01 -0.99 -27.13
CA GLY A 463 -21.79 0.10 -26.51
C GLY A 463 -23.29 -0.20 -26.42
N ASP A 464 -23.78 -1.15 -27.21
CA ASP A 464 -25.19 -1.56 -27.21
C ASP A 464 -25.43 -2.67 -26.18
N LEU A 465 -25.53 -2.25 -24.92
CA LEU A 465 -25.83 -3.14 -23.79
C LEU A 465 -27.17 -3.87 -23.95
N THR A 466 -28.11 -3.31 -24.72
CA THR A 466 -29.43 -3.92 -24.93
C THR A 466 -29.31 -5.13 -25.84
N ASN A 467 -28.63 -4.99 -26.98
CA ASN A 467 -28.39 -6.09 -27.91
C ASN A 467 -27.50 -7.16 -27.27
N LEU A 468 -26.47 -6.76 -26.53
CA LEU A 468 -25.65 -7.70 -25.75
C LEU A 468 -26.48 -8.48 -24.72
N SER A 469 -27.33 -7.80 -23.95
CA SER A 469 -28.25 -8.45 -22.98
C SER A 469 -29.23 -9.38 -23.68
N MET A 470 -29.74 -9.01 -24.87
CA MET A 470 -30.63 -9.84 -25.67
C MET A 470 -29.94 -11.11 -26.18
N LYS A 471 -28.72 -10.99 -26.72
CA LYS A 471 -27.94 -12.14 -27.20
C LYS A 471 -27.59 -13.10 -26.06
N ILE A 472 -27.15 -12.57 -24.92
CA ILE A 472 -26.92 -13.36 -23.71
C ILE A 472 -28.23 -14.02 -23.25
N SER A 473 -29.35 -13.29 -23.24
CA SER A 473 -30.65 -13.86 -22.83
C SER A 473 -31.10 -14.97 -23.79
N THR A 474 -30.84 -14.84 -25.09
CA THR A 474 -31.19 -15.83 -26.10
C THR A 474 -30.34 -17.08 -25.95
N SER A 475 -29.04 -16.95 -25.65
CA SER A 475 -28.18 -18.12 -25.37
C SER A 475 -28.56 -18.81 -24.04
N LEU A 476 -29.08 -18.06 -23.06
CA LEU A 476 -29.61 -18.60 -21.80
C LEU A 476 -30.96 -19.32 -21.91
N GLN A 477 -31.75 -19.07 -22.95
CA GLN A 477 -33.12 -19.61 -23.13
C GLN A 477 -33.18 -21.05 -23.66
N THR A 478 -32.04 -21.73 -23.79
CA THR A 478 -32.01 -23.14 -24.16
C THR A 478 -32.48 -23.97 -22.96
N ASP A 479 -33.42 -24.92 -23.14
CA ASP A 479 -33.94 -25.81 -22.07
C ASP A 479 -32.84 -26.55 -21.28
N SER A 480 -31.64 -26.59 -21.85
CA SER A 480 -30.46 -27.23 -21.30
C SER A 480 -29.64 -26.36 -20.33
N PHE A 481 -29.87 -25.04 -20.23
CA PHE A 481 -29.07 -24.13 -19.37
C PHE A 481 -29.46 -24.15 -17.88
N LYS A 482 -30.33 -25.06 -17.43
CA LYS A 482 -30.69 -25.16 -16.00
C LYS A 482 -29.41 -25.43 -15.17
N GLU A 483 -29.12 -24.55 -14.20
CA GLU A 483 -27.88 -24.56 -13.39
C GLU A 483 -26.56 -24.29 -14.16
N GLY A 484 -26.63 -23.68 -15.35
CA GLY A 484 -25.46 -23.31 -16.14
C GLY A 484 -24.64 -22.13 -15.58
N SER A 485 -23.46 -21.89 -16.15
CA SER A 485 -22.54 -20.83 -15.74
C SER A 485 -22.29 -19.82 -16.86
N LEU A 486 -22.39 -18.54 -16.55
CA LEU A 486 -22.06 -17.43 -17.45
C LEU A 486 -20.72 -16.83 -17.03
N PHE A 487 -19.77 -16.74 -17.96
CA PHE A 487 -18.48 -16.08 -17.77
C PHE A 487 -18.42 -14.85 -18.67
N PHE A 488 -18.20 -13.67 -18.08
CA PHE A 488 -18.11 -12.41 -18.79
C PHE A 488 -16.69 -11.83 -18.65
N ASP A 489 -15.90 -11.94 -19.72
CA ASP A 489 -14.51 -11.47 -19.75
C ASP A 489 -14.28 -10.46 -20.91
N SER A 490 -14.20 -9.16 -20.63
CA SER A 490 -14.30 -8.45 -19.35
C SER A 490 -15.26 -7.27 -19.38
N LEU A 491 -15.64 -6.74 -18.21
CA LEU A 491 -16.43 -5.51 -18.15
C LEU A 491 -15.62 -4.25 -18.48
N THR A 492 -14.29 -4.36 -18.55
CA THR A 492 -13.38 -3.24 -18.74
C THR A 492 -13.61 -2.47 -20.05
N PRO A 493 -13.77 -3.13 -21.22
CA PRO A 493 -14.07 -2.44 -22.48
C PRO A 493 -15.48 -1.82 -22.52
N LEU A 494 -16.43 -2.35 -21.76
CA LEU A 494 -17.78 -1.78 -21.67
C LEU A 494 -17.77 -0.50 -20.84
N ALA A 495 -16.97 -0.45 -19.78
CA ALA A 495 -16.89 0.69 -18.88
C ALA A 495 -16.39 1.98 -19.58
N SER A 496 -15.58 1.86 -20.63
CA SER A 496 -15.11 3.03 -21.40
C SER A 496 -16.14 3.56 -22.41
N LYS A 497 -17.18 2.76 -22.74
CA LYS A 497 -18.16 3.07 -23.79
C LYS A 497 -19.56 3.34 -23.27
N THR A 498 -19.80 3.10 -21.98
CA THR A 498 -21.14 3.16 -21.39
C THR A 498 -21.11 3.99 -20.11
N LYS A 499 -22.28 4.53 -19.74
CA LYS A 499 -22.39 5.30 -18.50
C LYS A 499 -22.26 4.36 -17.28
N PRO A 500 -21.61 4.79 -16.19
CA PRO A 500 -21.48 4.03 -14.95
C PRO A 500 -22.76 3.33 -14.47
N GLU A 501 -23.89 4.04 -14.47
CA GLU A 501 -25.19 3.53 -14.00
C GLU A 501 -25.76 2.47 -14.93
N SER A 502 -25.51 2.61 -16.24
CA SER A 502 -25.95 1.64 -17.25
C SER A 502 -25.16 0.34 -17.13
N LEU A 503 -23.86 0.41 -16.86
CA LEU A 503 -23.01 -0.76 -16.63
C LEU A 503 -23.46 -1.55 -15.39
N ILE A 504 -23.72 -0.85 -14.28
CA ILE A 504 -24.21 -1.48 -13.04
C ILE A 504 -25.56 -2.15 -13.28
N SER A 505 -26.49 -1.45 -13.96
CA SER A 505 -27.82 -1.97 -14.28
C SER A 505 -27.74 -3.19 -15.21
N PHE A 506 -26.81 -3.19 -16.16
CA PHE A 506 -26.55 -4.33 -17.04
C PHE A 506 -26.07 -5.56 -16.27
N VAL A 507 -25.05 -5.41 -15.42
CA VAL A 507 -24.54 -6.51 -14.58
C VAL A 507 -25.64 -7.03 -13.66
N GLN A 508 -26.46 -6.14 -13.09
CA GLN A 508 -27.60 -6.52 -12.26
C GLN A 508 -28.63 -7.34 -13.05
N SER A 509 -29.00 -6.88 -14.25
CA SER A 509 -30.01 -7.54 -15.08
C SER A 509 -29.55 -8.92 -15.53
N VAL A 510 -28.32 -9.02 -16.06
CA VAL A 510 -27.75 -10.29 -16.53
C VAL A 510 -27.53 -11.24 -15.36
N GLY A 511 -26.94 -10.77 -14.26
CA GLY A 511 -26.72 -11.57 -13.06
C GLY A 511 -28.02 -12.10 -12.46
N ALA A 512 -29.07 -11.26 -12.39
CA ALA A 512 -30.38 -11.68 -11.89
C ALA A 512 -31.04 -12.76 -12.77
N LYS A 513 -30.91 -12.66 -14.09
CA LYS A 513 -31.42 -13.68 -15.03
C LYS A 513 -30.73 -15.03 -14.83
N VAL A 514 -29.39 -15.03 -14.81
CA VAL A 514 -28.60 -16.26 -14.59
C VAL A 514 -28.93 -16.87 -13.22
N ARG A 515 -29.04 -16.03 -12.19
CA ARG A 515 -29.44 -16.45 -10.85
C ARG A 515 -30.85 -17.05 -10.80
N GLY A 516 -31.79 -16.48 -11.55
CA GLY A 516 -33.16 -17.00 -11.67
C GLY A 516 -33.22 -18.41 -12.27
N LEU A 517 -32.22 -18.79 -13.08
CA LEU A 517 -32.07 -20.13 -13.65
C LEU A 517 -31.26 -21.09 -12.75
N GLY A 518 -30.91 -20.67 -11.53
CA GLY A 518 -30.05 -21.43 -10.61
C GLY A 518 -28.58 -21.45 -11.01
N GLY A 519 -28.19 -20.65 -12.01
CA GLY A 519 -26.84 -20.62 -12.56
C GLY A 519 -25.85 -19.72 -11.82
N LYS A 520 -24.58 -19.76 -12.21
CA LYS A 520 -23.50 -18.90 -11.67
C LYS A 520 -23.11 -17.84 -12.68
N ALA A 521 -22.89 -16.60 -12.25
CA ALA A 521 -22.46 -15.53 -13.14
C ALA A 521 -21.12 -14.94 -12.69
N PHE A 522 -20.10 -15.04 -13.53
CA PHE A 522 -18.75 -14.55 -13.30
C PHE A 522 -18.49 -13.29 -14.13
N PHE A 523 -18.01 -12.23 -13.49
CA PHE A 523 -17.67 -10.97 -14.14
C PHE A 523 -16.23 -10.57 -13.81
N THR A 524 -15.41 -10.35 -14.83
CA THR A 524 -14.03 -9.88 -14.63
C THR A 524 -13.95 -8.35 -14.70
N LEU A 525 -13.19 -7.77 -13.76
CA LEU A 525 -12.96 -6.33 -13.60
C LEU A 525 -11.47 -6.01 -13.72
N GLY A 526 -11.13 -5.07 -14.59
CA GLY A 526 -9.80 -4.48 -14.68
C GLY A 526 -9.64 -3.19 -13.86
N PRO A 527 -8.41 -2.68 -13.71
CA PRO A 527 -8.13 -1.44 -12.95
C PRO A 527 -8.69 -0.17 -13.61
N SER A 528 -9.13 -0.24 -14.88
CA SER A 528 -9.67 0.91 -15.62
C SER A 528 -11.11 1.29 -15.24
N ILE A 529 -11.76 0.52 -14.36
CA ILE A 529 -13.12 0.82 -13.87
C ILE A 529 -13.02 1.77 -12.68
N GLU A 530 -13.83 2.83 -12.70
CA GLU A 530 -13.85 3.83 -11.61
C GLU A 530 -14.15 3.17 -10.25
N GLY A 531 -13.42 3.58 -9.20
CA GLY A 531 -13.51 2.95 -7.88
C GLY A 531 -14.90 3.00 -7.23
N THR A 532 -15.75 3.97 -7.60
CA THR A 532 -17.15 4.05 -7.17
C THR A 532 -17.99 2.92 -7.78
N VAL A 533 -17.85 2.71 -9.09
CA VAL A 533 -18.50 1.64 -9.86
C VAL A 533 -18.01 0.28 -9.41
N GLN A 534 -16.69 0.11 -9.24
CA GLN A 534 -16.09 -1.12 -8.76
C GLN A 534 -16.67 -1.54 -7.40
N ARG A 535 -16.77 -0.62 -6.44
CA ARG A 535 -17.38 -0.87 -5.12
C ARG A 535 -18.85 -1.28 -5.23
N ARG A 536 -19.64 -0.60 -6.08
CA ARG A 536 -21.05 -0.97 -6.32
C ARG A 536 -21.19 -2.39 -6.87
N LEU A 537 -20.32 -2.77 -7.82
CA LEU A 537 -20.30 -4.13 -8.38
C LEU A 537 -19.86 -5.18 -7.33
N GLN A 538 -18.89 -4.86 -6.48
CA GLN A 538 -18.51 -5.71 -5.34
C GLN A 538 -19.64 -5.88 -4.32
N ASP A 539 -20.41 -4.82 -4.03
CA ASP A 539 -21.54 -4.84 -3.10
C ASP A 539 -22.64 -5.80 -3.57
N MET A 540 -22.90 -5.80 -4.88
CA MET A 540 -23.86 -6.70 -5.52
C MET A 540 -23.39 -8.15 -5.52
N ALA A 541 -22.09 -8.39 -5.69
CA ALA A 541 -21.52 -9.73 -5.77
C ALA A 541 -21.70 -10.53 -4.46
N ASP A 542 -21.95 -11.83 -4.62
CA ASP A 542 -21.99 -12.81 -3.54
C ASP A 542 -20.59 -13.33 -3.23
N CYS A 543 -19.72 -13.40 -4.24
CA CYS A 543 -18.29 -13.75 -4.11
C CYS A 543 -17.42 -12.70 -4.81
N VAL A 544 -16.32 -12.27 -4.18
CA VAL A 544 -15.32 -11.39 -4.79
C VAL A 544 -13.95 -12.03 -4.67
N VAL A 545 -13.37 -12.40 -5.81
CA VAL A 545 -12.01 -12.94 -5.94
C VAL A 545 -11.07 -11.81 -6.34
N GLN A 546 -10.05 -11.58 -5.52
CA GLN A 546 -9.02 -10.58 -5.77
C GLN A 546 -7.73 -11.27 -6.23
N MET A 547 -7.16 -10.79 -7.33
CA MET A 547 -5.93 -11.30 -7.93
C MET A 547 -4.93 -10.16 -8.11
N GLU A 548 -3.66 -10.41 -7.79
CA GLU A 548 -2.59 -9.43 -7.90
C GLU A 548 -1.34 -10.08 -8.47
N ALA A 549 -0.84 -9.53 -9.58
CA ALA A 549 0.53 -9.75 -10.02
C ALA A 549 1.43 -8.67 -9.39
N PHE A 550 2.50 -9.07 -8.74
CA PHE A 550 3.47 -8.17 -8.14
C PHE A 550 4.89 -8.68 -8.40
N GLU A 551 5.87 -7.81 -8.24
CA GLU A 551 7.28 -8.17 -8.40
C GLU A 551 7.93 -8.25 -7.02
N GLU A 552 8.59 -9.37 -6.74
CA GLU A 552 9.34 -9.59 -5.51
C GLU A 552 10.75 -10.04 -5.87
N ARG A 553 11.76 -9.23 -5.54
CA ARG A 553 13.18 -9.52 -5.83
C ARG A 553 13.46 -9.77 -7.33
N GLY A 554 12.82 -9.01 -8.22
CA GLY A 554 12.99 -9.18 -9.66
C GLY A 554 12.20 -10.34 -10.28
N VAL A 555 11.42 -11.09 -9.47
CA VAL A 555 10.62 -12.21 -9.93
C VAL A 555 9.15 -11.84 -9.84
N ARG A 556 8.44 -11.94 -10.96
CA ARG A 556 6.99 -11.77 -11.02
C ARG A 556 6.32 -12.91 -10.26
N LYS A 557 5.53 -12.57 -9.26
CA LYS A 557 4.68 -13.50 -8.50
C LYS A 557 3.23 -13.08 -8.62
N SER A 558 2.35 -14.07 -8.59
CA SER A 558 0.91 -13.85 -8.62
C SER A 558 0.28 -14.41 -7.35
N ARG A 559 -0.63 -13.65 -6.74
CA ARG A 559 -1.37 -14.06 -5.55
C ARG A 559 -2.85 -13.80 -5.72
N MET A 560 -3.68 -14.65 -5.14
CA MET A 560 -5.12 -14.45 -5.10
C MET A 560 -5.68 -14.66 -3.70
N ARG A 561 -6.81 -14.04 -3.43
CA ARG A 561 -7.60 -14.27 -2.21
C ARG A 561 -9.08 -14.16 -2.51
N ILE A 562 -9.88 -14.86 -1.71
CA ILE A 562 -11.31 -14.59 -1.63
C ILE A 562 -11.47 -13.42 -0.66
N SER A 563 -11.98 -12.29 -1.13
CA SER A 563 -12.18 -11.08 -0.32
C SER A 563 -13.58 -11.02 0.31
N LYS A 564 -14.56 -11.59 -0.38
CA LYS A 564 -15.96 -11.69 0.05
C LYS A 564 -16.50 -13.03 -0.44
N LEU A 565 -17.24 -13.73 0.40
CA LEU A 565 -18.09 -14.85 0.02
C LEU A 565 -19.29 -14.89 0.99
N ARG A 566 -20.50 -14.79 0.45
CA ARG A 566 -21.75 -14.91 1.21
C ARG A 566 -22.08 -16.38 1.44
N ALA A 567 -23.00 -16.65 2.37
CA ALA A 567 -23.53 -17.97 2.72
C ALA A 567 -22.57 -18.98 3.38
N ARG A 568 -21.24 -18.82 3.30
CA ARG A 568 -20.30 -19.75 3.96
C ARG A 568 -18.96 -19.15 4.36
N ARG A 569 -18.29 -19.82 5.31
CA ARG A 569 -16.90 -19.49 5.68
C ARG A 569 -15.94 -19.91 4.57
N PHE A 570 -14.92 -19.09 4.32
CA PHE A 570 -13.89 -19.32 3.31
C PHE A 570 -12.49 -19.14 3.92
N GLN A 571 -11.46 -19.61 3.23
CA GLN A 571 -10.08 -19.43 3.66
C GLN A 571 -9.65 -17.97 3.48
N GLN A 572 -9.35 -17.30 4.59
CA GLN A 572 -8.85 -15.94 4.57
C GLN A 572 -7.33 -15.92 4.31
N GLY A 573 -6.89 -14.89 3.58
CA GLY A 573 -5.47 -14.66 3.28
C GLY A 573 -5.10 -14.85 1.82
N TRP A 574 -3.89 -14.43 1.48
CA TRP A 574 -3.35 -14.52 0.13
C TRP A 574 -2.74 -15.90 -0.13
N VAL A 575 -3.05 -16.45 -1.29
CA VAL A 575 -2.48 -17.70 -1.79
C VAL A 575 -1.72 -17.41 -3.08
N ILE A 576 -0.49 -17.89 -3.14
CA ILE A 576 0.37 -17.72 -4.31
C ILE A 576 -0.03 -18.76 -5.34
N TYR A 577 -0.11 -18.36 -6.60
CA TYR A 577 -0.27 -19.26 -7.74
C TYR A 577 0.71 -18.90 -8.84
N THR A 578 0.93 -19.85 -9.73
CA THR A 578 1.64 -19.67 -11.00
C THR A 578 0.74 -20.15 -12.13
N ILE A 579 1.03 -19.70 -13.35
CA ILE A 579 0.39 -20.16 -14.57
C ILE A 579 1.45 -20.96 -15.33
N GLU A 580 1.21 -22.25 -15.57
CA GLU A 580 2.10 -23.13 -16.34
C GLU A 580 1.43 -23.54 -17.65
N GLU A 581 2.20 -23.53 -18.75
CA GLU A 581 1.73 -24.08 -20.03
C GLU A 581 1.37 -25.57 -19.88
N GLY A 582 0.25 -25.98 -20.49
CA GLY A 582 -0.31 -27.33 -20.40
C GLY A 582 -0.95 -27.71 -19.07
N ARG A 583 -0.96 -26.82 -18.04
CA ARG A 583 -1.55 -27.10 -16.73
C ARG A 583 -2.40 -25.98 -16.14
N GLY A 584 -2.36 -24.79 -16.72
CA GLY A 584 -3.13 -23.63 -16.27
C GLY A 584 -2.72 -23.15 -14.88
N ILE A 585 -3.69 -22.83 -14.00
CA ILE A 585 -3.42 -22.25 -12.68
C ILE A 585 -3.03 -23.33 -11.67
N ILE A 586 -1.86 -23.16 -11.08
CA ILE A 586 -1.33 -24.05 -10.05
C ILE A 586 -1.09 -23.28 -8.76
N PHE A 587 -1.59 -23.82 -7.65
CA PHE A 587 -1.48 -23.21 -6.34
C PHE A 587 -0.28 -23.73 -5.55
N TYR A 588 0.35 -22.83 -4.79
CA TYR A 588 1.33 -23.20 -3.78
C TYR A 588 0.62 -23.39 -2.44
N SER A 589 0.38 -24.65 -2.03
CA SER A 589 -0.25 -24.95 -0.74
C SER A 589 0.73 -25.51 0.29
N LYS A 590 0.63 -25.03 1.54
CA LYS A 590 1.29 -25.62 2.71
C LYS A 590 0.43 -26.75 3.28
N LYS A 591 0.35 -27.88 2.55
CA LYS A 591 -0.44 -29.11 2.81
C LYS A 591 -1.97 -28.88 2.94
N PRO A 592 -2.81 -29.70 2.27
CA PRO A 592 -4.25 -29.66 2.49
C PRO A 592 -4.58 -30.22 3.89
N ARG A 593 -5.44 -29.54 4.64
CA ARG A 593 -6.19 -30.20 5.72
C ARG A 593 -7.22 -31.10 5.02
N LYS A 594 -7.14 -32.41 5.29
CA LYS A 594 -8.18 -33.38 4.92
C LYS A 594 -9.47 -33.07 5.64
#